data_AF-A0A1F9SID4-F1
#
_entry.id   AF-A0A1F9SID4-F1
#
_cell.length_a   1.000
_cell.length_b   1.000
_cell.length_c   1.000
_cell.angle_alpha   90.00
_cell.angle_beta   90.00
_cell.angle_gamma   90.00
#
_symmetry.space_group_name_H-M   'P 1'
#
loop_
_entity.id
_entity.type
_entity.pdbx_description
1 polymer ?
#
loop_
_entity_poly.entity_id
_entity_poly.type
_entity_poly.pdbx_seq_one_letter_code
_entity_poly.pdbx_strand_id
1 'polypeptide(L)'
;MKNRINKAVFAAALLPLLAGAALASADVQVDQQQAGKPKAVSTSVDNASDSAFASDLKGAQDLLNGLSHERKLPPKQSAEYIAKEMERAREFFKYAKSTLAPHSLALVKMMKDPEGMTAKGKEMVEKDPASWQGYDYLATGTMLKQDAPGAIGYFEKALAAAPDFQKDWYRYMLAACYNAQKEPAKALETYEGIIVRNDNWFAVKNSYIGASMMLLGKDDAKAVAYFDKGFLLYTPGEQAVLKRGKLCGKFKSLEKGPAACAQTN
;
A
#
# COMPACT_ATOMS: atom_id res chain seq x y z
N MET A 1 -18.24 -21.77 1.90
CA MET A 1 -16.85 -21.37 1.54
C MET A 1 -16.72 -20.06 0.74
N LYS A 2 -17.78 -19.53 0.10
CA LYS A 2 -17.67 -18.42 -0.88
C LYS A 2 -17.44 -16.99 -0.29
N ASN A 3 -17.77 -16.72 0.99
CA ASN A 3 -17.52 -15.41 1.62
C ASN A 3 -16.15 -15.25 2.32
N ARG A 4 -15.31 -16.30 2.38
CA ARG A 4 -13.98 -16.21 3.02
C ARG A 4 -12.92 -15.56 2.13
N ILE A 5 -13.12 -15.59 0.81
CA ILE A 5 -12.16 -15.03 -0.16
C ILE A 5 -12.13 -13.50 -0.07
N ASN A 6 -13.29 -12.85 0.03
CA ASN A 6 -13.38 -11.38 0.13
C ASN A 6 -12.77 -10.87 1.44
N LYS A 7 -12.98 -11.57 2.57
CA LYS A 7 -12.33 -11.24 3.85
C LYS A 7 -10.81 -11.44 3.80
N ALA A 8 -10.32 -12.49 3.14
CA ALA A 8 -8.89 -12.75 3.03
C ALA A 8 -8.17 -11.74 2.13
N VAL A 9 -8.77 -11.32 1.00
CA VAL A 9 -8.20 -10.31 0.10
C VAL A 9 -8.23 -8.93 0.76
N PHE A 10 -9.32 -8.55 1.43
CA PHE A 10 -9.42 -7.27 2.14
C PHE A 10 -8.52 -7.21 3.38
N ALA A 11 -8.45 -8.30 4.17
CA ALA A 11 -7.51 -8.39 5.28
C ALA A 11 -6.04 -8.41 4.80
N ALA A 12 -5.74 -9.12 3.70
CA ALA A 12 -4.41 -9.14 3.09
C ALA A 12 -4.03 -7.81 2.42
N ALA A 13 -5.00 -6.94 2.09
CA ALA A 13 -4.75 -5.58 1.61
C ALA A 13 -4.43 -4.60 2.74
N LEU A 14 -5.01 -4.81 3.93
CA LEU A 14 -4.81 -3.96 5.11
C LEU A 14 -3.60 -4.37 5.97
N LEU A 15 -3.24 -5.65 5.98
CA LEU A 15 -2.11 -6.21 6.75
C LEU A 15 -0.69 -5.69 6.36
N PRO A 16 -0.37 -5.41 5.07
CA PRO A 16 0.95 -4.93 4.66
C PRO A 16 1.29 -3.54 5.20
N LEU A 17 0.30 -2.72 5.56
CA LEU A 17 0.50 -1.40 6.20
C LEU A 17 1.21 -1.50 7.56
N LEU A 18 1.15 -2.67 8.22
CA LEU A 18 1.78 -2.90 9.52
C LEU A 18 3.25 -3.31 9.44
N ALA A 19 3.65 -4.05 8.40
CA ALA A 19 4.98 -4.65 8.37
C ALA A 19 6.08 -3.61 8.15
N GLY A 20 5.84 -2.56 7.37
CA GLY A 20 6.83 -1.50 7.12
C GLY A 20 7.00 -0.53 8.28
N ALA A 21 5.91 -0.17 8.97
CA ALA A 21 5.94 0.84 10.02
C ALA A 21 6.17 0.27 11.44
N ALA A 22 5.71 -0.96 11.73
CA ALA A 22 5.84 -1.55 13.07
C ALA A 22 7.23 -2.14 13.34
N LEU A 23 8.00 -2.49 12.30
CA LEU A 23 9.38 -3.00 12.47
C LEU A 23 10.39 -1.90 12.81
N ALA A 24 10.04 -0.61 12.65
CA ALA A 24 10.91 0.50 13.05
C ALA A 24 10.72 0.92 14.52
N SER A 25 9.76 0.35 15.25
CA SER A 25 9.41 0.79 16.63
C SER A 25 9.66 -0.24 17.72
N ALA A 26 10.22 -1.40 17.39
CA ALA A 26 10.52 -2.45 18.37
C ALA A 26 11.97 -2.90 18.20
N ASP A 27 12.91 -2.13 18.75
CA ASP A 27 13.95 -2.64 19.65
C ASP A 27 14.93 -1.54 20.09
N VAL A 28 15.50 -1.77 21.28
CA VAL A 28 16.69 -1.15 21.91
C VAL A 28 16.42 -0.09 22.99
N GLN A 29 16.34 -0.59 24.23
CA GLN A 29 17.02 0.04 25.37
C GLN A 29 18.54 -0.19 25.22
N VAL A 30 19.37 0.81 25.55
CA VAL A 30 20.49 0.74 26.54
C VAL A 30 21.33 2.03 26.45
N ASP A 31 21.33 2.72 27.60
CA ASP A 31 22.35 3.50 28.33
C ASP A 31 23.30 4.56 27.74
N GLN A 32 23.66 5.45 28.67
CA GLN A 32 24.27 6.76 28.56
C GLN A 32 25.81 6.80 28.37
N GLN A 33 26.22 8.00 27.91
CA GLN A 33 27.49 8.73 28.14
C GLN A 33 28.73 8.39 27.30
N GLN A 34 29.19 9.40 26.53
CA GLN A 34 30.42 10.14 26.84
C GLN A 34 30.51 11.48 26.09
N ALA A 35 31.12 12.46 26.75
CA ALA A 35 31.13 13.88 26.42
C ALA A 35 32.38 14.34 25.64
N GLY A 36 32.19 15.34 24.76
CA GLY A 36 33.17 16.38 24.46
C GLY A 36 33.89 16.32 23.11
N LYS A 37 33.40 17.09 22.11
CA LYS A 37 34.14 17.87 21.07
C LYS A 37 33.18 18.54 20.04
N PRO A 38 33.64 19.51 19.21
CA PRO A 38 32.87 20.72 18.85
C PRO A 38 31.76 20.52 17.80
N LYS A 39 30.74 21.39 17.88
CA LYS A 39 29.51 21.43 17.06
C LYS A 39 29.80 21.52 15.56
N ALA A 40 29.76 20.37 14.88
CA ALA A 40 29.10 20.31 13.58
C ALA A 40 27.59 20.42 13.81
N VAL A 41 26.86 21.05 12.88
CA VAL A 41 25.40 20.98 12.84
C VAL A 41 25.02 19.56 12.45
N SER A 42 25.11 18.67 13.41
CA SER A 42 24.53 17.34 13.41
C SER A 42 23.06 17.52 13.78
N THR A 43 22.17 17.44 12.80
CA THR A 43 20.77 17.13 13.10
C THR A 43 20.75 15.68 13.56
N SER A 44 20.82 15.47 14.88
CA SER A 44 20.66 14.16 15.47
C SER A 44 19.31 13.58 15.02
N VAL A 45 19.38 12.46 14.32
CA VAL A 45 18.22 11.69 13.86
C VAL A 45 17.74 10.88 15.06
N ASP A 46 17.02 11.54 15.97
CA ASP A 46 16.74 11.01 17.32
C ASP A 46 15.51 10.08 17.42
N ASN A 47 15.01 9.49 16.33
CA ASN A 47 14.00 8.42 16.42
C ASN A 47 14.24 7.34 15.37
N ALA A 48 14.02 6.08 15.73
CA ALA A 48 14.10 4.94 14.81
C ALA A 48 13.13 5.07 13.59
N SER A 49 12.06 5.84 13.74
CA SER A 49 11.20 6.21 12.59
C SER A 49 11.93 7.13 11.60
N ASP A 50 12.74 8.08 12.08
CA ASP A 50 13.48 9.02 11.23
C ASP A 50 14.64 8.34 10.50
N SER A 51 15.28 7.34 11.12
CA SER A 51 16.29 6.52 10.46
C SER A 51 15.69 5.62 9.38
N ALA A 52 14.50 5.05 9.61
CA ALA A 52 13.77 4.28 8.58
C ALA A 52 13.40 5.16 7.37
N PHE A 53 12.83 6.35 7.60
CA PHE A 53 12.51 7.28 6.51
C PHE A 53 13.75 7.79 5.77
N ALA A 54 14.87 8.01 6.46
CA ALA A 54 16.13 8.38 5.82
C ALA A 54 16.67 7.25 4.93
N SER A 55 16.56 6.00 5.38
CA SER A 55 16.90 4.81 4.59
C SER A 55 16.01 4.72 3.34
N ASP A 56 14.71 4.92 3.48
CA ASP A 56 13.76 4.86 2.38
C ASP A 56 14.00 5.98 1.33
N LEU A 57 14.31 7.20 1.78
CA LEU A 57 14.68 8.31 0.89
C LEU A 57 15.97 8.00 0.11
N LYS A 58 16.96 7.38 0.74
CA LYS A 58 18.17 6.93 0.05
C LYS A 58 17.85 5.85 -0.99
N GLY A 59 17.02 4.87 -0.63
CA GLY A 59 16.56 3.85 -1.57
C GLY A 59 15.82 4.45 -2.78
N ALA A 60 14.97 5.46 -2.56
CA ALA A 60 14.31 6.20 -3.63
C ALA A 60 15.32 6.91 -4.55
N GLN A 61 16.35 7.54 -3.98
CA GLN A 61 17.40 8.18 -4.76
C GLN A 61 18.18 7.18 -5.62
N ASP A 62 18.57 6.03 -5.04
CA ASP A 62 19.29 4.98 -5.75
C ASP A 62 18.47 4.41 -6.92
N LEU A 63 17.16 4.22 -6.72
CA LEU A 63 16.23 3.81 -7.77
C LEU A 63 16.14 4.85 -8.89
N LEU A 64 15.98 6.14 -8.55
CA LEU A 64 15.87 7.22 -9.52
C LEU A 64 17.15 7.37 -10.35
N ASN A 65 18.31 7.15 -9.74
CA ASN A 65 19.59 7.07 -10.46
C ASN A 65 19.59 5.95 -11.51
N GLY A 66 19.12 4.75 -11.12
CA GLY A 66 18.98 3.61 -12.03
C GLY A 66 18.01 3.90 -13.19
N LEU A 67 16.82 4.41 -12.88
CA LEU A 67 15.80 4.76 -13.88
C LEU A 67 16.28 5.84 -14.85
N SER A 68 17.00 6.84 -14.35
CA SER A 68 17.58 7.89 -15.20
C SER A 68 18.59 7.31 -16.21
N HIS A 69 19.41 6.35 -15.76
CA HIS A 69 20.35 5.64 -16.62
C HIS A 69 19.65 4.79 -17.68
N GLU A 70 18.63 4.01 -17.30
CA GLU A 70 17.81 3.22 -18.22
C GLU A 70 17.13 4.08 -19.29
N ARG A 71 16.65 5.26 -18.90
CA ARG A 71 16.05 6.27 -19.79
C ARG A 71 17.07 7.00 -20.66
N LYS A 72 18.37 6.75 -20.45
CA LYS A 72 19.49 7.40 -21.17
C LYS A 72 19.40 8.92 -21.12
N LEU A 73 18.99 9.48 -19.98
CA LEU A 73 18.88 10.93 -19.82
C LEU A 73 20.26 11.59 -19.82
N PRO A 74 20.46 12.70 -20.55
CA PRO A 74 21.67 13.52 -20.44
C PRO A 74 21.92 13.96 -18.99
N PRO A 75 23.18 14.18 -18.55
CA PRO A 75 23.50 14.47 -17.16
C PRO A 75 22.68 15.59 -16.51
N LYS A 76 22.45 16.69 -17.24
CA LYS A 76 21.63 17.81 -16.76
C LYS A 76 20.16 17.42 -16.56
N GLN A 77 19.58 16.73 -17.54
CA GLN A 77 18.18 16.26 -17.47
C GLN A 77 17.99 15.18 -16.40
N SER A 78 18.99 14.31 -16.23
CA SER A 78 19.04 13.33 -15.15
C SER A 78 18.98 14.02 -13.78
N ALA A 79 19.83 15.03 -13.55
CA ALA A 79 19.87 15.76 -12.29
C ALA A 79 18.55 16.50 -12.00
N GLU A 80 17.96 17.16 -13.01
CA GLU A 80 16.65 17.83 -12.88
C GLU A 80 15.52 16.83 -12.58
N TYR A 81 15.51 15.69 -13.27
CA TYR A 81 14.56 14.60 -13.03
C TYR A 81 14.67 14.06 -11.60
N ILE A 82 15.88 13.70 -11.16
CA ILE A 82 16.12 13.17 -9.81
C ILE A 82 15.73 14.21 -8.76
N ALA A 83 16.12 15.47 -8.91
CA ALA A 83 15.78 16.52 -7.95
C ALA A 83 14.26 16.69 -7.79
N LYS A 84 13.53 16.72 -8.91
CA LYS A 84 12.07 16.82 -8.91
C LYS A 84 11.38 15.62 -8.24
N GLU A 85 11.80 14.40 -8.58
CA GLU A 85 11.20 13.19 -8.00
C GLU A 85 11.59 13.01 -6.53
N MET A 86 12.80 13.41 -6.13
CA MET A 86 13.20 13.42 -4.73
C MET A 86 12.40 14.42 -3.90
N GLU A 87 12.02 15.57 -4.45
CA GLU A 87 11.16 16.51 -3.75
C GLU A 87 9.75 15.93 -3.53
N ARG A 88 9.17 15.32 -4.56
CA ARG A 88 7.90 14.58 -4.45
C ARG A 88 7.98 13.47 -3.40
N ALA A 89 9.09 12.72 -3.37
CA ALA A 89 9.32 11.68 -2.37
C ALA A 89 9.33 12.27 -0.95
N ARG A 90 10.05 13.38 -0.72
CA ARG A 90 10.08 14.06 0.58
C ARG A 90 8.70 14.53 1.02
N GLU A 91 7.95 15.18 0.14
CA GLU A 91 6.57 15.62 0.43
C GLU A 91 5.68 14.44 0.80
N PHE A 92 5.77 13.34 0.04
CA PHE A 92 5.06 12.12 0.34
C PHE A 92 5.46 11.53 1.69
N PHE A 93 6.74 11.41 2.00
CA PHE A 93 7.20 10.85 3.28
C PHE A 93 6.78 11.72 4.47
N LYS A 94 6.82 13.04 4.31
CA LYS A 94 6.30 13.98 5.31
C LYS A 94 4.82 13.73 5.57
N TYR A 95 4.01 13.66 4.52
CA TYR A 95 2.59 13.33 4.60
C TYR A 95 2.35 11.94 5.20
N ALA A 96 3.15 10.95 4.79
CA ALA A 96 3.01 9.58 5.24
C ALA A 96 3.23 9.48 6.75
N LYS A 97 4.27 10.14 7.25
CA LYS A 97 4.60 10.21 8.68
C LYS A 97 3.53 10.94 9.48
N SER A 98 3.10 12.12 9.05
CA SER A 98 2.21 12.98 9.84
C SER A 98 0.73 12.61 9.72
N THR A 99 0.31 12.00 8.62
CA THR A 99 -1.10 11.81 8.29
C THR A 99 -1.44 10.35 7.97
N LEU A 100 -0.77 9.73 6.99
CA LEU A 100 -1.16 8.41 6.50
C LEU A 100 -0.95 7.30 7.53
N ALA A 101 0.21 7.25 8.18
CA ALA A 101 0.55 6.19 9.13
C ALA A 101 -0.34 6.23 10.39
N PRO A 102 -0.57 7.38 11.05
CA PRO A 102 -1.53 7.47 12.15
C PRO A 102 -2.94 7.04 11.75
N HIS A 103 -3.42 7.49 10.57
CA HIS A 103 -4.74 7.13 10.05
C HIS A 103 -4.88 5.62 9.80
N SER A 104 -3.90 5.02 9.11
CA SER A 104 -3.85 3.60 8.79
C SER A 104 -3.79 2.75 10.07
N LEU A 105 -2.97 3.14 11.05
CA LEU A 105 -2.89 2.46 12.34
C LEU A 105 -4.23 2.52 13.10
N ALA A 106 -4.91 3.67 13.05
CA ALA A 106 -6.22 3.81 13.67
C ALA A 106 -7.28 2.95 12.98
N LEU A 107 -7.29 2.85 11.64
CA LEU A 107 -8.16 1.91 10.91
C LEU A 107 -7.90 0.46 11.34
N VAL A 108 -6.64 0.05 11.40
CA VAL A 108 -6.24 -1.30 11.84
C VAL A 108 -6.77 -1.63 13.23
N LYS A 109 -6.60 -0.71 14.19
CA LYS A 109 -7.09 -0.89 15.57
C LYS A 109 -8.61 -1.09 15.63
N MET A 110 -9.34 -0.53 14.67
CA MET A 110 -10.80 -0.58 14.58
C MET A 110 -11.32 -1.70 13.67
N MET A 111 -10.48 -2.58 13.10
CA MET A 111 -10.94 -3.64 12.17
C MET A 111 -11.96 -4.61 12.78
N LYS A 112 -12.01 -4.71 14.12
CA LYS A 112 -12.98 -5.54 14.85
C LYS A 112 -14.22 -4.77 15.32
N ASP A 113 -14.29 -3.47 15.03
CA ASP A 113 -15.36 -2.56 15.44
C ASP A 113 -15.82 -1.71 14.22
N PRO A 114 -16.54 -2.34 13.27
CA PRO A 114 -17.00 -1.62 12.09
C PRO A 114 -18.07 -0.57 12.41
N GLU A 115 -18.84 -0.73 13.49
CA GLU A 115 -19.77 0.28 13.99
C GLU A 115 -19.04 1.54 14.45
N GLY A 116 -18.07 1.41 15.35
CA GLY A 116 -17.25 2.54 15.80
C GLY A 116 -16.49 3.18 14.65
N MET A 117 -16.03 2.39 13.68
CA MET A 117 -15.39 2.91 12.46
C MET A 117 -16.34 3.81 11.68
N THR A 118 -17.57 3.37 11.44
CA THR A 118 -18.58 4.20 10.76
C THR A 118 -18.97 5.43 11.59
N ALA A 119 -19.07 5.33 12.92
CA ALA A 119 -19.40 6.47 13.79
C ALA A 119 -18.32 7.55 13.74
N LYS A 120 -17.04 7.15 13.85
CA LYS A 120 -15.90 8.06 13.72
C LYS A 120 -15.86 8.73 12.34
N GLY A 121 -16.12 7.97 11.29
CA GLY A 121 -16.20 8.50 9.93
C GLY A 121 -17.29 9.57 9.77
N LYS A 122 -18.48 9.36 10.37
CA LYS A 122 -19.55 10.37 10.38
C LYS A 122 -19.11 11.63 11.10
N GLU A 123 -18.56 11.51 12.30
CA GLU A 123 -18.07 12.67 13.07
C GLU A 123 -17.04 13.50 12.29
N MET A 124 -16.13 12.84 11.56
CA MET A 124 -15.14 13.53 10.74
C MET A 124 -15.76 14.26 9.55
N VAL A 125 -16.72 13.64 8.86
CA VAL A 125 -17.42 14.25 7.72
C VAL A 125 -18.36 15.39 8.16
N GLU A 126 -18.96 15.29 9.34
CA GLU A 126 -19.76 16.37 9.93
C GLU A 126 -18.92 17.61 10.24
N LYS A 127 -17.69 17.42 10.72
CA LYS A 127 -16.75 18.53 10.98
C LYS A 127 -16.13 19.08 9.70
N ASP A 128 -15.81 18.21 8.76
CA ASP A 128 -15.22 18.55 7.47
C ASP A 128 -15.83 17.69 6.36
N PRO A 129 -16.78 18.23 5.57
CA PRO A 129 -17.41 17.51 4.47
C PRO A 129 -16.45 17.07 3.35
N ALA A 130 -15.22 17.62 3.31
CA ALA A 130 -14.15 17.24 2.41
C ALA A 130 -13.13 16.29 3.07
N SER A 131 -13.44 15.70 4.24
CA SER A 131 -12.54 14.79 4.93
C SER A 131 -12.43 13.44 4.20
N TRP A 132 -11.36 13.27 3.41
CA TRP A 132 -11.06 11.98 2.79
C TRP A 132 -10.89 10.86 3.83
N GLN A 133 -10.34 11.19 5.01
CA GLN A 133 -10.19 10.24 6.13
C GLN A 133 -11.55 9.82 6.70
N GLY A 134 -12.48 10.77 6.84
CA GLY A 134 -13.84 10.48 7.28
C GLY A 134 -14.55 9.53 6.33
N TYR A 135 -14.44 9.79 5.02
CA TYR A 135 -14.98 8.89 4.00
C TYR A 135 -14.30 7.53 3.96
N ASP A 136 -12.98 7.45 4.22
CA ASP A 136 -12.26 6.18 4.30
C ASP A 136 -12.72 5.32 5.50
N TYR A 137 -12.94 5.95 6.66
CA TYR A 137 -13.56 5.28 7.82
C TYR A 137 -14.96 4.76 7.51
N LEU A 138 -15.80 5.59 6.86
CA LEU A 138 -17.14 5.19 6.46
C LEU A 138 -17.10 4.01 5.48
N ALA A 139 -16.26 4.11 4.44
CA ALA A 139 -16.14 3.10 3.41
C ALA A 139 -15.61 1.78 3.96
N THR A 140 -14.52 1.83 4.72
CA THR A 140 -13.90 0.64 5.33
C THR A 140 -14.84 -0.02 6.33
N GLY A 141 -15.49 0.75 7.21
CA GLY A 141 -16.46 0.20 8.17
C GLY A 141 -17.65 -0.44 7.47
N THR A 142 -18.16 0.19 6.42
CA THR A 142 -19.26 -0.34 5.59
C THR A 142 -18.84 -1.61 4.84
N MET A 143 -17.62 -1.65 4.31
CA MET A 143 -17.07 -2.83 3.65
C MET A 143 -16.87 -4.02 4.63
N LEU A 144 -16.45 -3.75 5.87
CA LEU A 144 -16.34 -4.76 6.92
C LEU A 144 -17.71 -5.35 7.31
N LYS A 145 -18.79 -4.55 7.19
CA LYS A 145 -20.19 -4.99 7.30
C LYS A 145 -20.69 -5.75 6.06
N GLN A 146 -19.82 -5.95 5.07
CA GLN A 146 -20.10 -6.63 3.79
C GLN A 146 -21.09 -5.89 2.88
N ASP A 147 -21.27 -4.58 3.10
CA ASP A 147 -22.05 -3.71 2.21
C ASP A 147 -21.12 -3.06 1.18
N ALA A 148 -20.75 -3.83 0.15
CA ALA A 148 -19.92 -3.32 -0.93
C ALA A 148 -20.58 -2.15 -1.70
N PRO A 149 -21.89 -2.16 -2.01
CA PRO A 149 -22.57 -1.00 -2.60
C PRO A 149 -22.44 0.29 -1.79
N GLY A 150 -22.71 0.24 -0.49
CA GLY A 150 -22.54 1.39 0.39
C GLY A 150 -21.09 1.86 0.49
N ALA A 151 -20.13 0.93 0.54
CA ALA A 151 -18.71 1.25 0.59
C ALA A 151 -18.21 1.98 -0.67
N ILE A 152 -18.73 1.65 -1.86
CA ILE A 152 -18.36 2.33 -3.11
C ILE A 152 -18.66 3.82 -3.03
N GLY A 153 -19.87 4.20 -2.63
CA GLY A 153 -20.26 5.61 -2.56
C GLY A 153 -19.37 6.42 -1.61
N TYR A 154 -18.87 5.80 -0.54
CA TYR A 154 -17.91 6.44 0.37
C TYR A 154 -16.49 6.45 -0.20
N PHE A 155 -16.01 5.39 -0.84
CA PHE A 155 -14.69 5.39 -1.47
C PHE A 155 -14.60 6.35 -2.67
N GLU A 156 -15.68 6.57 -3.41
CA GLU A 156 -15.74 7.59 -4.47
C GLU A 156 -15.58 9.01 -3.89
N LYS A 157 -16.23 9.29 -2.74
CA LYS A 157 -16.05 10.56 -2.02
C LYS A 157 -14.64 10.71 -1.44
N ALA A 158 -14.08 9.64 -0.88
CA ALA A 158 -12.70 9.62 -0.44
C ALA A 158 -11.73 9.91 -1.60
N LEU A 159 -11.93 9.26 -2.75
CA LEU A 159 -11.15 9.49 -3.98
C LEU A 159 -11.21 10.94 -4.46
N ALA A 160 -12.39 11.55 -4.43
CA ALA A 160 -12.57 12.94 -4.86
C ALA A 160 -11.85 13.95 -3.93
N ALA A 161 -11.83 13.67 -2.63
CA ALA A 161 -11.25 14.54 -1.61
C ALA A 161 -9.76 14.26 -1.31
N ALA A 162 -9.27 13.08 -1.67
CA ALA A 162 -7.93 12.64 -1.32
C ALA A 162 -6.83 13.42 -2.07
N PRO A 163 -5.66 13.64 -1.43
CA PRO A 163 -4.48 14.12 -2.14
C PRO A 163 -4.09 13.19 -3.29
N ASP A 164 -3.41 13.71 -4.31
CA ASP A 164 -3.12 12.97 -5.55
C ASP A 164 -2.39 11.63 -5.29
N PHE A 165 -1.40 11.61 -4.39
CA PHE A 165 -0.66 10.39 -4.05
C PHE A 165 -1.53 9.32 -3.36
N GLN A 166 -2.75 9.62 -2.89
CA GLN A 166 -3.69 8.64 -2.32
C GLN A 166 -4.78 8.20 -3.29
N LYS A 167 -4.96 8.88 -4.43
CA LYS A 167 -6.09 8.57 -5.33
C LYS A 167 -6.07 7.13 -5.83
N ASP A 168 -4.91 6.60 -6.20
CA ASP A 168 -4.80 5.22 -6.65
C ASP A 168 -5.04 4.19 -5.53
N TRP A 169 -4.79 4.54 -4.26
CA TRP A 169 -5.21 3.70 -3.13
C TRP A 169 -6.73 3.55 -3.09
N TYR A 170 -7.48 4.65 -3.26
CA TYR A 170 -8.94 4.58 -3.30
C TYR A 170 -9.48 3.89 -4.54
N ARG A 171 -8.82 4.02 -5.71
CA ARG A 171 -9.16 3.20 -6.88
C ARG A 171 -8.95 1.72 -6.62
N TYR A 172 -7.88 1.35 -5.90
CA TYR A 172 -7.64 -0.04 -5.50
C TYR A 172 -8.77 -0.55 -4.58
N MET A 173 -9.20 0.25 -3.61
CA MET A 173 -10.31 -0.10 -2.71
C MET A 173 -11.65 -0.23 -3.48
N LEU A 174 -11.89 0.63 -4.48
CA LEU A 174 -13.05 0.54 -5.38
C LEU A 174 -13.01 -0.76 -6.20
N ALA A 175 -11.85 -1.14 -6.76
CA ALA A 175 -11.69 -2.40 -7.48
C ALA A 175 -12.02 -3.62 -6.60
N ALA A 176 -11.62 -3.59 -5.32
CA ALA A 176 -11.98 -4.63 -4.36
C ALA A 176 -13.50 -4.68 -4.12
N CYS A 177 -14.18 -3.54 -4.08
CA CYS A 177 -15.63 -3.46 -3.97
C CYS A 177 -16.33 -3.98 -5.22
N TYR A 178 -15.88 -3.62 -6.42
CA TYR A 178 -16.43 -4.15 -7.68
C TYR A 178 -16.31 -5.68 -7.75
N ASN A 179 -15.17 -6.22 -7.33
CA ASN A 179 -15.01 -7.67 -7.25
C ASN A 179 -16.01 -8.29 -6.25
N ALA A 180 -16.22 -7.67 -5.09
CA ALA A 180 -17.21 -8.14 -4.11
C ALA A 180 -18.65 -8.08 -4.63
N GLN A 181 -18.96 -7.13 -5.52
CA GLN A 181 -20.25 -7.02 -6.23
C GLN A 181 -20.39 -7.95 -7.43
N LYS A 182 -19.42 -8.84 -7.68
CA LYS A 182 -19.40 -9.72 -8.86
C LYS A 182 -19.34 -8.94 -10.17
N GLU A 183 -18.63 -7.82 -10.17
CA GLU A 183 -18.24 -7.07 -11.38
C GLU A 183 -16.74 -7.29 -11.68
N PRO A 184 -16.28 -8.52 -11.98
CA PRO A 184 -14.86 -8.83 -12.08
C PRO A 184 -14.17 -8.16 -13.26
N ALA A 185 -14.90 -7.84 -14.35
CA ALA A 185 -14.34 -7.12 -15.50
C ALA A 185 -13.96 -5.68 -15.10
N LYS A 186 -14.87 -4.97 -14.44
CA LYS A 186 -14.63 -3.61 -13.92
C LYS A 186 -13.53 -3.58 -12.86
N ALA A 187 -13.50 -4.58 -11.98
CA ALA A 187 -12.42 -4.74 -11.01
C ALA A 187 -11.06 -4.91 -11.69
N LEU A 188 -10.95 -5.81 -12.67
CA LEU A 188 -9.72 -6.05 -13.41
C LEU A 188 -9.25 -4.80 -14.18
N GLU A 189 -10.16 -4.14 -14.92
CA GLU A 189 -9.85 -2.89 -15.62
C GLU A 189 -9.32 -1.83 -14.65
N THR A 190 -9.93 -1.70 -13.47
CA THR A 190 -9.49 -0.76 -12.45
C THR A 190 -8.09 -1.11 -11.93
N TYR A 191 -7.80 -2.38 -11.63
CA TYR A 191 -6.47 -2.82 -11.20
C TYR A 191 -5.41 -2.58 -12.27
N GLU A 192 -5.68 -2.94 -13.53
CA GLU A 192 -4.75 -2.72 -14.64
C GLU A 192 -4.51 -1.23 -14.88
N GLY A 193 -5.54 -0.39 -14.75
CA GLY A 193 -5.38 1.05 -14.81
C GLY A 193 -4.43 1.60 -13.74
N ILE A 194 -4.50 1.10 -12.50
CA ILE A 194 -3.59 1.49 -11.41
C ILE A 194 -2.15 1.07 -11.74
N ILE A 195 -1.99 -0.16 -12.23
CA ILE A 195 -0.67 -0.68 -12.64
C ILE A 195 -0.05 0.18 -13.73
N VAL A 196 -0.85 0.62 -14.72
CA VAL A 196 -0.38 1.45 -15.83
C VAL A 196 -0.02 2.86 -15.38
N ARG A 197 -0.86 3.49 -14.55
CA ARG A 197 -0.58 4.85 -14.01
C ARG A 197 0.65 4.86 -13.13
N ASN A 198 0.77 3.85 -12.26
CA ASN A 198 1.91 3.68 -11.37
C ASN A 198 2.17 4.89 -10.43
N ASP A 199 1.11 5.59 -10.01
CA ASP A 199 1.22 6.82 -9.20
C ASP A 199 1.30 6.54 -7.69
N ASN A 200 0.89 5.36 -7.25
CA ASN A 200 0.96 4.93 -5.85
C ASN A 200 1.49 3.50 -5.75
N TRP A 201 2.72 3.35 -5.25
CA TRP A 201 3.40 2.06 -5.13
C TRP A 201 2.59 1.00 -4.34
N PHE A 202 1.95 1.40 -3.24
CA PHE A 202 1.12 0.49 -2.45
C PHE A 202 -0.09 0.00 -3.24
N ALA A 203 -0.77 0.90 -3.95
CA ALA A 203 -1.89 0.53 -4.80
C ALA A 203 -1.43 -0.37 -5.95
N VAL A 204 -0.27 -0.10 -6.55
CA VAL A 204 0.30 -0.88 -7.66
C VAL A 204 0.61 -2.31 -7.24
N LYS A 205 1.38 -2.51 -6.15
CA LYS A 205 1.73 -3.87 -5.71
C LYS A 205 0.50 -4.70 -5.34
N ASN A 206 -0.48 -4.08 -4.67
CA ASN A 206 -1.73 -4.76 -4.34
C ASN A 206 -2.62 -4.99 -5.58
N SER A 207 -2.58 -4.11 -6.57
CA SER A 207 -3.32 -4.27 -7.83
C SER A 207 -2.76 -5.41 -8.67
N TYR A 208 -1.45 -5.64 -8.68
CA TYR A 208 -0.87 -6.83 -9.32
C TYR A 208 -1.43 -8.13 -8.72
N ILE A 209 -1.49 -8.23 -7.38
CA ILE A 209 -2.06 -9.39 -6.70
C ILE A 209 -3.57 -9.50 -6.98
N GLY A 210 -4.31 -8.39 -6.92
CA GLY A 210 -5.75 -8.36 -7.22
C GLY A 210 -6.07 -8.82 -8.65
N ALA A 211 -5.40 -8.24 -9.64
CA ALA A 211 -5.54 -8.59 -11.05
C ALA A 211 -5.13 -10.04 -11.32
N SER A 212 -4.05 -10.51 -10.72
CA SER A 212 -3.61 -11.91 -10.80
C SER A 212 -4.73 -12.88 -10.36
N MET A 213 -5.39 -12.60 -9.23
CA MET A 213 -6.51 -13.42 -8.76
C MET A 213 -7.73 -13.38 -9.70
N MET A 214 -7.94 -12.27 -10.41
CA MET A 214 -9.05 -12.11 -11.37
C MET A 214 -8.83 -12.83 -12.69
N LEU A 215 -7.56 -13.01 -13.06
CA LEU A 215 -7.11 -13.67 -14.29
C LEU A 215 -6.95 -15.18 -14.13
N LEU A 216 -6.80 -15.69 -12.91
CA LEU A 216 -6.66 -17.13 -12.66
C LEU A 216 -7.87 -17.92 -13.22
N GLY A 217 -7.58 -18.92 -14.05
CA GLY A 217 -8.55 -19.73 -14.80
C GLY A 217 -9.11 -19.08 -16.06
N LYS A 218 -8.72 -17.83 -16.37
CA LYS A 218 -9.10 -17.10 -17.59
C LYS A 218 -7.91 -16.86 -18.50
N ASP A 219 -6.79 -16.46 -17.91
CA ASP A 219 -5.50 -16.24 -18.54
C ASP A 219 -4.42 -16.56 -17.50
N ASP A 220 -4.15 -17.86 -17.33
CA ASP A 220 -3.24 -18.36 -16.30
C ASP A 220 -1.81 -17.85 -16.48
N ALA A 221 -1.36 -17.68 -17.73
CA ALA A 221 -0.04 -17.14 -18.02
C ALA A 221 0.10 -15.70 -17.50
N LYS A 222 -0.89 -14.85 -17.79
CA LYS A 222 -0.89 -13.46 -17.29
C LYS A 222 -1.13 -13.40 -15.79
N ALA A 223 -1.98 -14.27 -15.23
CA ALA A 223 -2.20 -14.38 -13.79
C ALA A 223 -0.88 -14.67 -13.04
N VAL A 224 -0.11 -15.64 -13.54
CA VAL A 224 1.22 -15.99 -13.01
C VAL A 224 2.20 -14.84 -13.12
N ALA A 225 2.29 -14.21 -14.30
CA ALA A 225 3.18 -13.06 -14.52
C ALA A 225 2.86 -11.88 -13.58
N TYR A 226 1.56 -11.59 -13.38
CA TYR A 226 1.12 -10.54 -12.46
C TYR A 226 1.39 -10.91 -11.00
N PHE A 227 1.23 -12.18 -10.62
CA PHE A 227 1.57 -12.62 -9.27
C PHE A 227 3.05 -12.43 -8.97
N ASP A 228 3.92 -12.95 -9.84
CA ASP A 228 5.37 -12.86 -9.67
C ASP A 228 5.83 -11.40 -9.62
N LYS A 229 5.33 -10.58 -10.55
CA LYS A 229 5.64 -9.15 -10.55
C LYS A 229 5.18 -8.48 -9.27
N GLY A 230 3.92 -8.67 -8.85
CA GLY A 230 3.38 -8.10 -7.63
C GLY A 230 4.16 -8.56 -6.39
N PHE A 231 4.46 -9.84 -6.28
CA PHE A 231 5.20 -10.44 -5.17
C PHE A 231 6.59 -9.83 -4.98
N LEU A 232 7.30 -9.56 -6.08
CA LEU A 232 8.62 -8.89 -6.06
C LEU A 232 8.56 -7.47 -5.51
N LEU A 233 7.41 -6.79 -5.57
CA LEU A 233 7.23 -5.43 -5.04
C LEU A 233 6.97 -5.40 -3.53
N TYR A 234 6.73 -6.55 -2.90
CA TYR A 234 6.56 -6.64 -1.45
C TYR A 234 7.90 -6.80 -0.74
N THR A 235 8.02 -6.22 0.46
CA THR A 235 9.19 -6.42 1.32
C THR A 235 9.30 -7.89 1.75
N PRO A 236 10.47 -8.38 2.18
CA PRO A 236 10.60 -9.76 2.66
C PRO A 236 9.60 -10.14 3.77
N GLY A 237 9.30 -9.20 4.68
CA GLY A 237 8.30 -9.41 5.73
C GLY A 237 6.87 -9.53 5.18
N GLU A 238 6.51 -8.70 4.21
CA GLU A 238 5.21 -8.78 3.53
C GLU A 238 5.10 -10.07 2.69
N GLN A 239 6.15 -10.45 1.96
CA GLN A 239 6.24 -11.71 1.22
C GLN A 239 6.00 -12.91 2.15
N ALA A 240 6.58 -12.91 3.36
CA ALA A 240 6.34 -13.95 4.36
C ALA A 240 4.87 -14.00 4.82
N VAL A 241 4.19 -12.84 4.92
CA VAL A 241 2.74 -12.78 5.19
C VAL A 241 1.95 -13.38 4.03
N LEU A 242 2.26 -13.01 2.79
CA LEU A 242 1.57 -13.54 1.60
C LEU A 242 1.74 -15.07 1.46
N LYS A 243 2.94 -15.59 1.73
CA LYS A 243 3.23 -17.03 1.78
C LYS A 243 2.39 -17.73 2.86
N ARG A 244 2.33 -17.18 4.08
CA ARG A 244 1.47 -17.71 5.17
C ARG A 244 -0.03 -17.64 4.85
N GLY A 245 -0.45 -16.65 4.06
CA GLY A 245 -1.82 -16.47 3.58
C GLY A 245 -2.31 -17.54 2.60
N LYS A 246 -1.47 -18.53 2.25
CA LYS A 246 -1.79 -19.63 1.32
C LYS A 246 -2.19 -19.15 -0.09
N LEU A 247 -1.77 -17.95 -0.50
CA LEU A 247 -2.04 -17.42 -1.84
C LEU A 247 -1.42 -18.31 -2.93
N CYS A 248 -0.19 -18.80 -2.71
CA CYS A 248 0.45 -19.77 -3.59
C CYS A 248 -0.37 -21.06 -3.79
N GLY A 249 -1.20 -21.43 -2.80
CA GLY A 249 -2.12 -22.55 -2.92
C GLY A 249 -3.14 -22.42 -4.05
N LYS A 250 -3.42 -21.19 -4.51
CA LYS A 250 -4.36 -20.91 -5.60
C LYS A 250 -3.83 -21.35 -6.96
N PHE A 251 -2.51 -21.42 -7.14
CA PHE A 251 -1.89 -21.77 -8.41
C PHE A 251 -1.45 -23.23 -8.50
N LYS A 252 -1.74 -24.06 -7.47
CA LYS A 252 -1.26 -25.45 -7.41
C LYS A 252 -1.75 -26.35 -8.54
N SER A 253 -2.88 -26.02 -9.17
CA SER A 253 -3.42 -26.77 -10.30
C SER A 253 -2.81 -26.38 -11.64
N LEU A 254 -2.00 -25.31 -11.69
CA LEU A 254 -1.36 -24.88 -12.92
C LEU A 254 -0.12 -25.74 -13.18
N GLU A 255 0.10 -26.09 -14.44
CA GLU A 255 1.32 -26.76 -14.90
C GLU A 255 2.56 -25.92 -14.58
N LYS A 256 2.46 -24.60 -14.75
CA LYS A 256 3.50 -23.63 -14.41
C LYS A 256 2.94 -22.57 -13.47
N GLY A 257 3.13 -22.76 -12.17
CA GLY A 257 2.77 -21.78 -11.14
C GLY A 257 3.77 -20.61 -11.05
N PRO A 258 3.50 -19.60 -10.21
CA PRO A 258 4.39 -18.47 -9.98
C PRO A 258 5.75 -18.91 -9.43
N ALA A 259 6.83 -18.34 -9.97
CA ALA A 259 8.19 -18.58 -9.48
C ALA A 259 8.35 -18.16 -8.01
N ALA A 260 7.65 -17.10 -7.59
CA ALA A 260 7.56 -16.65 -6.19
C ALA A 260 7.06 -17.75 -5.23
N CYS A 261 6.34 -18.74 -5.75
CA CYS A 261 5.80 -19.87 -5.00
C CYS A 261 6.67 -21.13 -5.08
N ALA A 262 7.74 -21.14 -5.89
CA ALA A 262 8.59 -22.31 -6.13
C ALA A 262 9.59 -22.61 -5.00
N GLN A 263 9.62 -21.81 -3.92
CA GLN A 263 10.51 -22.04 -2.78
C GLN A 263 9.79 -21.88 -1.43
N THR A 264 9.37 -23.03 -0.89
CA THR A 264 9.16 -23.29 0.54
C THR A 264 9.44 -24.77 0.81
N ASN A 265 10.71 -25.16 0.78
CA ASN A 265 11.20 -26.31 1.55
C ASN A 265 12.00 -25.76 2.71
#